data_AF-A0A0W0C797-F1
#
_entry.id   AF-A0A0W0C797-F1
#
_cell.length_a   1.000
_cell.length_b   1.000
_cell.length_c   1.000
_cell.angle_alpha   90.00
_cell.angle_beta   90.00
_cell.angle_gamma   90.00
#
_symmetry.space_group_name_H-M   'P 1'
#
loop_
_entity.id
_entity.type
_entity.pdbx_description
1 polymer ?
#
loop_
_entity_poly.entity_id
_entity_poly.type
_entity_poly.pdbx_seq_one_letter_code
_entity_poly.pdbx_strand_id
1 'polypeptide(L)'
;MIALSLLVSQLVLYLSLADASRLEKYQNYKRDEDSSRALSDYPLGCSPLLGTKLTPGLSMELYEYPLDNHGIGPHCWDPAYLNPEYPRTGFESHKLIGTAQNVMSLNFEHRTQDCHVEFSNLPASFNFPDQITLTNFTMLLYGYFKPKESGRYRFHMEADDLLLMNLGAGNAFDCCAHEATRNNLGDYIAYDIWAGTRKDVEVFLEKEVFYPLRLFFNNRD
;
A
#
# COMPACT_ATOMS: atom_id res chain seq x y z
N MET A 1 43.50 -5.80 -7.31
CA MET A 1 42.18 -6.45 -7.24
C MET A 1 41.29 -5.54 -6.42
N ILE A 2 40.47 -4.73 -7.09
CA ILE A 2 39.47 -3.89 -6.43
C ILE A 2 38.25 -4.80 -6.24
N ALA A 3 37.92 -5.12 -5.00
CA ALA A 3 36.66 -5.77 -4.68
C ALA A 3 35.56 -4.74 -4.96
N LEU A 4 34.84 -4.93 -6.06
CA LEU A 4 33.58 -4.25 -6.30
C LEU A 4 32.63 -4.80 -5.23
N SER A 5 32.36 -4.03 -4.17
CA SER A 5 31.26 -4.35 -3.28
C SER A 5 29.98 -4.18 -4.09
N LEU A 6 29.37 -5.29 -4.49
CA LEU A 6 27.98 -5.29 -4.94
C LEU A 6 27.17 -4.69 -3.78
N LEU A 7 26.68 -3.46 -3.97
CA LEU A 7 25.62 -2.92 -3.14
C LEU A 7 24.40 -3.81 -3.43
N VAL A 8 23.88 -4.42 -2.37
CA VAL A 8 22.71 -5.29 -2.43
C VAL A 8 21.56 -4.45 -1.87
N SER A 9 20.64 -4.05 -2.74
CA SER A 9 19.37 -3.45 -2.33
C SER A 9 18.44 -4.53 -1.78
N GLN A 10 17.66 -4.17 -0.76
CA GLN A 10 16.73 -5.09 -0.11
C GLN A 10 15.32 -4.55 -0.35
N LEU A 11 14.63 -5.13 -1.31
CA LEU A 11 13.21 -4.92 -1.53
C LEU A 11 12.41 -5.43 -0.33
N VAL A 12 11.65 -4.53 0.29
CA VAL A 12 10.84 -4.82 1.47
C VAL A 12 9.43 -4.29 1.20
N LEU A 13 8.42 -5.13 1.40
CA LEU A 13 7.05 -4.68 1.61
C LEU A 13 6.57 -5.34 2.89
N TYR A 14 6.39 -4.56 3.95
CA TYR A 14 5.79 -5.04 5.19
C TYR A 14 4.66 -4.13 5.63
N LEU A 15 3.51 -4.74 5.91
CA LEU A 15 2.42 -4.13 6.65
C LEU A 15 2.14 -5.01 7.87
N SER A 16 2.35 -4.47 9.07
CA SER A 16 2.04 -5.17 10.31
C SER A 16 1.08 -4.37 11.19
N LEU A 17 0.30 -5.11 11.98
CA LEU A 17 -0.66 -4.57 12.93
C LEU A 17 -0.16 -4.83 14.35
N ALA A 18 0.08 -3.75 15.10
CA ALA A 18 0.31 -3.84 16.52
C ALA A 18 -1.04 -3.72 17.26
N ASP A 19 -1.42 -4.84 17.87
CA ASP A 19 -2.47 -5.14 18.87
C ASP A 19 -3.73 -4.24 18.98
N ALA A 20 -4.89 -4.87 19.21
CA ALA A 20 -6.16 -4.17 19.46
C ALA A 20 -6.34 -3.94 20.97
N SER A 21 -6.14 -2.72 21.47
CA SER A 21 -6.39 -2.43 22.89
C SER A 21 -7.90 -2.37 23.19
N ARG A 22 -8.38 -3.17 24.15
CA ARG A 22 -9.79 -3.20 24.61
C ARG A 22 -10.20 -1.89 25.31
N LEU A 23 -11.29 -1.30 24.83
CA LEU A 23 -11.94 -0.13 25.44
C LEU A 23 -12.82 -0.53 26.64
N GLU A 24 -12.30 -0.45 27.86
CA GLU A 24 -13.15 -0.32 29.07
C GLU A 24 -13.03 1.04 29.75
N LYS A 25 -12.20 1.96 29.24
CA LYS A 25 -12.07 3.31 29.78
C LYS A 25 -11.86 4.28 28.64
N TYR A 26 -12.91 4.94 28.17
CA TYR A 26 -12.91 6.36 27.82
C TYR A 26 -14.36 6.78 27.58
N GLN A 27 -14.93 7.43 28.59
CA GLN A 27 -16.18 8.16 28.50
C GLN A 27 -15.97 9.43 27.65
N ASN A 28 -16.89 9.67 26.71
CA ASN A 28 -17.28 10.99 26.20
C ASN A 28 -16.14 11.96 25.86
N TYR A 29 -15.37 11.69 24.80
CA TYR A 29 -14.65 12.77 24.12
C TYR A 29 -15.62 13.44 23.14
N LYS A 30 -15.91 14.72 23.36
CA LYS A 30 -16.69 15.54 22.42
C LYS A 30 -15.98 15.52 21.07
N ARG A 31 -16.79 15.40 20.00
CA ARG A 31 -16.37 15.48 18.60
C ARG A 31 -15.73 16.85 18.37
N ASP A 32 -14.40 16.93 18.45
CA ASP A 32 -13.68 18.17 18.10
C ASP A 32 -13.89 18.44 16.60
N GLU A 33 -14.28 19.68 16.29
CA GLU A 33 -14.70 20.18 14.97
C GLU A 33 -13.58 20.27 13.92
N ASP A 34 -12.40 19.70 14.18
CA ASP A 34 -11.35 19.57 13.16
C ASP A 34 -11.59 18.29 12.35
N SER A 35 -12.43 18.41 11.31
CA SER A 35 -12.89 17.28 10.49
C SER A 35 -11.75 16.49 9.87
N SER A 36 -10.60 17.13 9.60
CA SER A 36 -9.43 16.51 9.00
C SER A 36 -8.72 15.52 9.94
N ARG A 37 -8.60 15.86 11.22
CA ARG A 37 -8.06 14.99 12.28
C ARG A 37 -9.08 13.95 12.75
N ALA A 38 -10.36 14.29 12.77
CA ALA A 38 -11.42 13.36 13.14
C ALA A 38 -11.55 12.19 12.13
N LEU A 39 -11.33 12.45 10.83
CA LEU A 39 -11.36 11.42 9.78
C LEU A 39 -10.13 10.51 9.79
N SER A 40 -8.96 11.00 10.21
CA SER A 40 -7.76 10.15 10.32
C SER A 40 -7.83 9.19 11.51
N ASP A 41 -8.37 9.63 12.64
CA ASP A 41 -8.44 8.81 13.86
C ASP A 41 -9.62 7.82 13.85
N TYR A 42 -10.69 8.16 13.13
CA TYR A 42 -11.92 7.38 13.00
C TYR A 42 -12.33 7.28 11.52
N PRO A 43 -11.65 6.44 10.73
CA PRO A 43 -11.97 6.29 9.31
C PRO A 43 -13.41 5.83 9.12
N LEU A 44 -14.05 6.28 8.05
CA LEU A 44 -15.40 5.82 7.70
C LEU A 44 -15.34 4.41 7.10
N GLY A 45 -16.23 3.54 7.53
CA GLY A 45 -16.33 2.17 7.02
C GLY A 45 -17.65 1.89 6.31
N CYS A 46 -17.77 0.68 5.80
CA CYS A 46 -18.86 0.23 4.96
C CYS A 46 -19.60 -0.94 5.60
N SER A 47 -20.91 -0.99 5.37
CA SER A 47 -21.76 -2.12 5.72
C SER A 47 -22.35 -2.70 4.42
N PRO A 48 -21.78 -3.80 3.89
CA PRO A 48 -22.29 -4.43 2.67
C PRO A 48 -23.74 -4.90 2.89
N LEU A 49 -24.53 -4.85 1.81
CA LEU A 49 -25.93 -5.26 1.87
C LEU A 49 -26.06 -6.75 2.22
N LEU A 50 -27.18 -7.11 2.85
CA LEU A 50 -27.46 -8.50 3.19
C LEU A 50 -27.46 -9.35 1.89
N GLY A 51 -26.67 -10.42 1.88
CA GLY A 51 -26.54 -11.31 0.73
C GLY A 51 -25.45 -10.91 -0.27
N THR A 52 -24.73 -9.79 -0.06
CA THR A 52 -23.52 -9.49 -0.82
C THR A 52 -22.50 -10.61 -0.64
N LYS A 53 -22.06 -11.21 -1.74
CA LYS A 53 -20.99 -12.22 -1.73
C LYS A 53 -19.66 -11.54 -1.44
N LEU A 54 -19.11 -11.79 -0.26
CA LEU A 54 -17.78 -11.32 0.13
C LEU A 54 -16.72 -12.27 -0.40
N THR A 55 -15.71 -11.73 -1.08
CA THR A 55 -14.53 -12.48 -1.55
C THR A 55 -13.35 -12.18 -0.62
N PRO A 56 -12.68 -13.20 -0.06
CA PRO A 56 -11.50 -12.99 0.77
C PRO A 56 -10.33 -12.39 -0.02
N GLY A 57 -9.48 -11.63 0.67
CA GLY A 57 -8.25 -11.05 0.12
C GLY A 57 -8.46 -9.75 -0.66
N LEU A 58 -7.35 -9.14 -1.03
CA LEU A 58 -7.31 -7.90 -1.81
C LEU A 58 -7.25 -8.19 -3.32
N SER A 59 -7.63 -7.20 -4.11
CA SER A 59 -7.29 -7.09 -5.54
C SER A 59 -5.89 -6.51 -5.70
N MET A 60 -5.21 -6.89 -6.78
CA MET A 60 -3.89 -6.37 -7.14
C MET A 60 -3.83 -6.01 -8.63
N GLU A 61 -3.18 -4.89 -8.94
CA GLU A 61 -2.73 -4.50 -10.28
C GLU A 61 -1.21 -4.29 -10.26
N LEU A 62 -0.50 -4.82 -11.25
CA LEU A 62 0.95 -4.69 -11.40
C LEU A 62 1.30 -3.94 -12.67
N TYR A 63 2.21 -2.99 -12.58
CA TYR A 63 2.64 -2.12 -13.67
C TYR A 63 4.16 -2.17 -13.84
N GLU A 64 4.61 -2.07 -15.08
CA GLU A 64 6.03 -1.90 -15.38
C GLU A 64 6.55 -0.60 -14.76
N TYR A 65 7.78 -0.63 -14.24
CA TYR A 65 8.49 0.56 -13.80
C TYR A 65 9.92 0.49 -14.33
N PRO A 66 10.18 0.90 -15.58
CA PRO A 66 11.48 0.70 -16.20
C PRO A 66 12.56 1.54 -15.51
N LEU A 67 13.78 1.00 -15.48
CA LEU A 67 14.97 1.79 -15.16
C LEU A 67 15.12 2.97 -16.14
N ASP A 68 15.72 4.06 -15.67
CA ASP A 68 15.98 5.21 -16.53
C ASP A 68 17.15 4.89 -17.48
N ASN A 69 16.80 4.46 -18.69
CA ASN A 69 17.75 4.17 -19.76
C ASN A 69 18.44 5.44 -20.32
N HIS A 70 18.10 6.64 -19.84
CA HIS A 70 18.60 7.88 -20.44
C HIS A 70 19.94 8.37 -19.86
N GLY A 71 20.47 7.80 -18.78
CA GLY A 71 21.89 8.00 -18.41
C GLY A 71 22.35 9.46 -18.23
N ILE A 72 21.45 10.40 -17.91
CA ILE A 72 21.79 11.81 -17.67
C ILE A 72 21.93 12.11 -16.16
N GLY A 73 21.58 11.18 -15.26
CA GLY A 73 21.69 11.32 -13.81
C GLY A 73 22.76 10.44 -13.14
N PRO A 74 23.08 10.67 -11.85
CA PRO A 74 23.99 9.82 -11.06
C PRO A 74 23.38 8.47 -10.65
N HIS A 75 22.12 8.21 -11.00
CA HIS A 75 21.35 7.02 -10.63
C HIS A 75 20.72 6.38 -11.87
N CYS A 76 20.44 5.08 -11.80
CA CYS A 76 19.89 4.26 -12.88
C CYS A 76 18.36 4.14 -12.85
N TRP A 77 17.71 4.66 -11.82
CA TRP A 77 16.26 4.54 -11.59
C TRP A 77 15.51 5.80 -12.00
N ASP A 78 14.25 5.63 -12.40
CA ASP A 78 13.34 6.74 -12.69
C ASP A 78 12.85 7.39 -11.37
N PRO A 79 12.96 8.72 -11.18
CA PRO A 79 12.43 9.40 -9.99
C PRO A 79 10.90 9.62 -10.02
N ALA A 80 10.19 9.22 -11.08
CA ALA A 80 8.76 9.45 -11.25
C ALA A 80 7.91 8.98 -10.06
N TYR A 81 8.31 7.92 -9.35
CA TYR A 81 7.60 7.41 -8.17
C TYR A 81 7.45 8.42 -7.02
N LEU A 82 8.32 9.44 -6.96
CA LEU A 82 8.27 10.52 -5.96
C LEU A 82 7.33 11.66 -6.35
N ASN A 83 6.84 11.69 -7.61
CA ASN A 83 5.89 12.70 -8.04
C ASN A 83 4.54 12.45 -7.32
N PRO A 84 3.94 13.44 -6.63
CA PRO A 84 2.66 13.29 -5.94
C PRO A 84 1.50 12.81 -6.83
N GLU A 85 1.56 13.07 -8.13
CA GLU A 85 0.56 12.61 -9.11
C GLU A 85 0.83 11.19 -9.61
N TYR A 86 2.03 10.64 -9.39
CA TYR A 86 2.37 9.29 -9.83
C TYR A 86 1.49 8.23 -9.19
N PRO A 87 1.30 8.18 -7.86
CA PRO A 87 0.40 7.22 -7.24
C PRO A 87 -1.09 7.49 -7.51
N ARG A 88 -1.47 8.65 -8.04
CA ARG A 88 -2.87 9.00 -8.35
C ARG A 88 -3.26 8.51 -9.73
N THR A 89 -2.50 8.91 -10.74
CA THR A 89 -2.78 8.57 -12.14
C THR A 89 -1.53 8.32 -12.98
N GLY A 90 -0.35 8.79 -12.55
CA GLY A 90 0.86 8.68 -13.35
C GLY A 90 1.34 7.24 -13.56
N PHE A 91 1.07 6.33 -12.62
CA PHE A 91 1.39 4.91 -12.81
C PHE A 91 0.62 4.27 -13.97
N GLU A 92 -0.57 4.78 -14.31
CA GLU A 92 -1.42 4.24 -15.38
C GLU A 92 -0.85 4.51 -16.79
N SER A 93 0.13 5.40 -16.92
CA SER A 93 0.86 5.57 -18.19
C SER A 93 1.83 4.42 -18.47
N HIS A 94 2.14 3.61 -17.46
CA HIS A 94 2.97 2.43 -17.61
C HIS A 94 2.14 1.23 -18.05
N LYS A 95 2.81 0.25 -18.65
CA LYS A 95 2.14 -0.96 -19.12
C LYS A 95 1.68 -1.80 -17.92
N LEU A 96 0.40 -2.17 -17.92
CA LEU A 96 -0.15 -3.17 -17.00
C LEU A 96 0.50 -4.54 -17.31
N ILE A 97 1.20 -5.10 -16.33
CA ILE A 97 1.78 -6.44 -16.37
C ILE A 97 0.66 -7.48 -16.19
N GLY A 98 -0.20 -7.27 -15.20
CA GLY A 98 -1.28 -8.20 -14.89
C GLY A 98 -2.07 -7.80 -13.65
N THR A 99 -3.07 -8.62 -13.33
CA THR A 99 -3.93 -8.43 -12.16
C THR A 99 -4.07 -9.74 -11.40
N ALA A 100 -4.32 -9.65 -10.09
CA ALA A 100 -4.68 -10.80 -9.27
C ALA A 100 -5.84 -10.47 -8.33
N GLN A 101 -6.49 -11.52 -7.86
CA GLN A 101 -7.54 -11.47 -6.85
C GLN A 101 -7.15 -12.39 -5.70
N ASN A 102 -7.79 -12.22 -4.55
CA ASN A 102 -7.56 -13.06 -3.37
C ASN A 102 -6.12 -12.98 -2.84
N VAL A 103 -5.52 -11.78 -2.80
CA VAL A 103 -4.24 -11.56 -2.12
C VAL A 103 -4.43 -11.66 -0.62
N MET A 104 -3.81 -12.65 0.01
CA MET A 104 -4.07 -13.02 1.42
C MET A 104 -3.00 -12.55 2.42
N SER A 105 -1.78 -12.29 1.94
CA SER A 105 -0.66 -11.80 2.75
C SER A 105 0.24 -10.93 1.90
N LEU A 106 0.68 -9.81 2.47
CA LEU A 106 1.38 -8.74 1.76
C LEU A 106 2.88 -8.74 2.00
N ASN A 107 3.36 -9.41 3.06
CA ASN A 107 4.75 -9.26 3.47
C ASN A 107 5.70 -10.06 2.58
N PHE A 108 6.73 -9.40 2.06
CA PHE A 108 7.83 -10.06 1.38
C PHE A 108 9.14 -9.27 1.49
N GLU A 109 10.25 -10.01 1.44
CA GLU A 109 11.61 -9.50 1.34
C GLU A 109 12.26 -10.16 0.12
N HIS A 110 12.96 -9.36 -0.68
CA HIS A 110 13.79 -9.86 -1.78
C HIS A 110 15.07 -9.06 -1.83
N ARG A 111 16.19 -9.70 -2.17
CA ARG A 111 17.50 -9.05 -2.24
C ARG A 111 17.93 -9.02 -3.68
N THR A 112 18.21 -7.84 -4.17
CA THR A 112 18.53 -7.60 -5.56
C THR A 112 19.87 -6.87 -5.68
N GLN A 113 20.43 -6.89 -6.87
CA GLN A 113 21.55 -6.03 -7.21
C GLN A 113 21.01 -4.70 -7.74
N ASP A 114 21.53 -3.59 -7.23
CA ASP A 114 21.17 -2.25 -7.71
C ASP A 114 21.37 -2.13 -9.22
N CYS A 115 20.51 -1.36 -9.87
CA CYS A 115 20.63 -1.06 -11.31
C CYS A 115 20.61 -2.28 -12.23
N HIS A 116 19.94 -3.35 -11.82
CA HIS A 116 19.80 -4.57 -12.60
C HIS A 116 18.34 -4.98 -12.68
N VAL A 117 17.92 -5.51 -13.83
CA VAL A 117 16.56 -6.03 -14.00
C VAL A 117 16.55 -7.53 -13.72
N GLU A 118 15.87 -7.94 -12.65
CA GLU A 118 15.74 -9.34 -12.26
C GLU A 118 14.29 -9.81 -12.32
N PHE A 119 14.04 -10.90 -13.05
CA PHE A 119 12.74 -11.56 -13.10
C PHE A 119 12.62 -12.58 -11.98
N SER A 120 11.57 -12.45 -11.18
CA SER A 120 11.27 -13.37 -10.10
C SER A 120 9.76 -13.40 -9.83
N ASN A 121 9.32 -14.31 -8.95
CA ASN A 121 7.92 -14.47 -8.60
C ASN A 121 7.60 -13.77 -7.28
N LEU A 122 6.41 -13.15 -7.21
CA LEU A 122 5.83 -12.77 -5.93
C LEU A 122 5.53 -14.02 -5.08
N PRO A 123 5.47 -13.90 -3.73
CA PRO A 123 5.02 -15.00 -2.90
C PRO A 123 3.64 -15.52 -3.32
N ALA A 124 3.41 -16.82 -3.11
CA ALA A 124 2.14 -17.47 -3.48
C ALA A 124 0.89 -16.79 -2.88
N SER A 125 1.03 -16.04 -1.78
CA SER A 125 -0.06 -15.27 -1.17
C SER A 125 -0.59 -14.12 -2.02
N PHE A 126 0.16 -13.70 -3.05
CA PHE A 126 -0.27 -12.71 -4.04
C PHE A 126 -1.08 -13.30 -5.19
N ASN A 127 -1.19 -14.64 -5.27
CA ASN A 127 -1.97 -15.34 -6.29
C ASN A 127 -1.62 -14.89 -7.73
N PHE A 128 -0.34 -14.64 -7.97
CA PHE A 128 0.19 -14.23 -9.28
C PHE A 128 1.39 -15.12 -9.63
N PRO A 129 1.20 -16.16 -10.47
CA PRO A 129 2.21 -17.18 -10.72
C PRO A 129 3.27 -16.77 -11.74
N ASP A 130 3.05 -15.70 -12.50
CA ASP A 130 3.97 -15.25 -13.53
C ASP A 130 5.15 -14.48 -12.92
N GLN A 131 6.29 -14.49 -13.61
CA GLN A 131 7.45 -13.71 -13.19
C GLN A 131 7.28 -12.25 -13.56
N ILE A 132 7.72 -11.37 -12.67
CA ILE A 132 7.79 -9.92 -12.88
C ILE A 132 9.19 -9.42 -12.55
N THR A 133 9.49 -8.19 -12.94
CA THR A 133 10.73 -7.51 -12.57
C THR A 133 10.65 -7.03 -11.12
N LEU A 134 10.98 -7.89 -10.14
CA LEU A 134 10.88 -7.52 -8.72
C LEU A 134 11.81 -6.35 -8.37
N THR A 135 12.91 -6.19 -9.09
CA THR A 135 13.82 -5.03 -9.01
C THR A 135 13.13 -3.71 -9.32
N ASN A 136 12.11 -3.69 -10.17
CA ASN A 136 11.57 -2.43 -10.67
C ASN A 136 10.13 -2.62 -11.19
N PHE A 137 9.16 -2.31 -10.33
CA PHE A 137 7.74 -2.44 -10.64
C PHE A 137 6.88 -1.56 -9.72
N THR A 138 5.66 -1.29 -10.16
CA THR A 138 4.62 -0.65 -9.36
C THR A 138 3.51 -1.64 -9.06
N MET A 139 3.01 -1.63 -7.84
CA MET A 139 1.90 -2.47 -7.38
C MET A 139 0.83 -1.65 -6.69
N LEU A 140 -0.41 -1.81 -7.15
CA LEU A 140 -1.60 -1.27 -6.51
C LEU A 140 -2.38 -2.42 -5.88
N LEU A 141 -2.60 -2.36 -4.57
CA LEU A 141 -3.45 -3.28 -3.82
C LEU A 141 -4.67 -2.53 -3.28
N TYR A 142 -5.86 -3.09 -3.45
CA TYR A 142 -7.08 -2.47 -2.95
C TYR A 142 -8.13 -3.49 -2.52
N GLY A 143 -8.98 -3.07 -1.60
CA GLY A 143 -10.06 -3.89 -1.06
C GLY A 143 -10.54 -3.36 0.27
N TYR A 144 -10.92 -4.24 1.18
CA TYR A 144 -11.46 -3.81 2.48
C TYR A 144 -10.70 -4.48 3.62
N PHE A 145 -10.32 -3.68 4.61
CA PHE A 145 -9.86 -4.16 5.90
C PHE A 145 -11.07 -4.38 6.83
N LYS A 146 -11.18 -5.57 7.42
CA LYS A 146 -12.20 -5.88 8.42
C LYS A 146 -11.50 -6.22 9.76
N PRO A 147 -11.66 -5.40 10.81
CA PRO A 147 -11.06 -5.71 12.10
C PRO A 147 -11.73 -6.93 12.73
N LYS A 148 -10.94 -7.73 13.46
CA LYS A 148 -11.44 -8.91 14.19
C LYS A 148 -12.22 -8.51 15.46
N GLU A 149 -11.83 -7.39 16.07
CA GLU A 149 -12.42 -6.83 17.28
C GLU A 149 -12.48 -5.31 17.16
N SER A 150 -13.37 -4.65 17.91
CA SER A 150 -13.36 -3.19 17.96
C SER A 150 -12.21 -2.70 18.83
N GLY A 151 -11.45 -1.71 18.39
CA GLY A 151 -10.27 -1.24 19.13
C GLY A 151 -9.43 -0.24 18.35
N ARG A 152 -8.36 0.25 18.99
CA ARG A 152 -7.31 0.99 18.30
C ARG A 152 -6.38 0.01 17.60
N TYR A 153 -6.12 0.26 16.32
CA TYR A 153 -5.22 -0.52 15.47
C TYR A 153 -4.08 0.38 15.04
N ARG A 154 -2.85 -0.02 15.36
CA ARG A 154 -1.65 0.66 14.87
C ARG A 154 -1.07 -0.09 13.68
N PHE A 155 -0.95 0.60 12.56
CA PHE A 155 -0.35 0.08 11.33
C PHE A 155 1.10 0.55 11.24
N HIS A 156 2.01 -0.41 11.10
CA HIS A 156 3.42 -0.19 10.85
C HIS A 156 3.77 -0.62 9.44
N MET A 157 4.50 0.24 8.75
CA MET A 157 4.88 0.05 7.36
C MET A 157 6.38 0.09 7.20
N GLU A 158 6.90 -0.83 6.41
CA GLU A 158 8.30 -0.83 5.99
C GLU A 158 8.34 -1.06 4.48
N ALA A 159 9.04 -0.18 3.77
CA ALA A 159 9.15 -0.27 2.33
C ALA A 159 10.51 0.13 1.79
N ASP A 160 10.93 -0.62 0.78
CA ASP A 160 12.02 -0.26 -0.11
C ASP A 160 11.49 -0.46 -1.56
N ASP A 161 11.14 0.58 -2.31
CA ASP A 161 11.40 2.00 -2.04
C ASP A 161 10.24 2.78 -1.41
N LEU A 162 8.99 2.45 -1.75
CA LEU A 162 7.84 3.27 -1.41
C LEU A 162 6.61 2.43 -1.11
N LEU A 163 5.94 2.72 0.01
CA LEU A 163 4.61 2.23 0.35
C LEU A 163 3.75 3.37 0.89
N LEU A 164 2.59 3.57 0.26
CA LEU A 164 1.61 4.59 0.64
C LEU A 164 0.29 3.92 1.01
N MET A 165 -0.35 4.39 2.08
CA MET A 165 -1.61 3.85 2.58
C MET A 165 -2.71 4.91 2.64
N ASN A 166 -3.86 4.58 2.06
CA ASN A 166 -5.13 5.24 2.31
C ASN A 166 -6.09 4.24 3.00
N LEU A 167 -6.92 4.72 3.92
CA LEU A 167 -7.88 3.92 4.66
C LEU A 167 -9.15 4.70 4.94
N GLY A 168 -10.29 4.05 4.75
CA GLY A 168 -11.62 4.58 5.02
C GLY A 168 -12.29 5.15 3.76
N ALA A 169 -13.62 5.16 3.80
CA ALA A 169 -14.46 5.70 2.75
C ALA A 169 -14.16 7.19 2.53
N GLY A 170 -14.06 7.60 1.26
CA GLY A 170 -13.65 8.95 0.86
C GLY A 170 -12.15 9.27 1.01
N ASN A 171 -11.38 8.52 1.81
CA ASN A 171 -9.92 8.65 1.85
C ASN A 171 -9.24 7.69 0.86
N ALA A 172 -9.64 6.41 0.87
CA ALA A 172 -9.15 5.42 -0.09
C ALA A 172 -10.04 5.36 -1.33
N PHE A 173 -11.34 5.08 -1.14
CA PHE A 173 -12.37 5.09 -2.17
C PHE A 173 -13.74 4.94 -1.50
N ASP A 174 -14.83 5.21 -2.22
CA ASP A 174 -16.18 5.13 -1.66
C ASP A 174 -16.68 3.69 -1.53
N CYS A 175 -17.53 3.47 -0.52
CA CYS A 175 -18.12 2.15 -0.24
C CYS A 175 -18.79 1.54 -1.47
N CYS A 176 -18.36 0.33 -1.85
CA CYS A 176 -18.86 -0.41 -3.00
C CYS A 176 -18.70 0.32 -4.35
N ALA A 177 -17.84 1.34 -4.43
CA ALA A 177 -17.69 2.20 -5.60
C ALA A 177 -16.22 2.45 -5.97
N HIS A 178 -15.35 1.44 -5.79
CA HIS A 178 -13.91 1.52 -6.10
C HIS A 178 -13.64 2.12 -7.48
N GLU A 179 -14.12 1.50 -8.57
CA GLU A 179 -13.81 1.99 -9.93
C GLU A 179 -14.23 3.44 -10.18
N ALA A 180 -15.37 3.86 -9.61
CA ALA A 180 -15.88 5.21 -9.80
C ALA A 180 -15.08 6.28 -9.02
N THR A 181 -14.34 5.87 -7.99
CA THR A 181 -13.71 6.79 -7.02
C THR A 181 -12.23 6.49 -6.74
N ARG A 182 -11.63 5.52 -7.44
CA ARG A 182 -10.24 5.06 -7.23
C ARG A 182 -9.19 6.17 -7.32
N ASN A 183 -9.47 7.25 -8.06
CA ASN A 183 -8.56 8.38 -8.24
C ASN A 183 -8.90 9.59 -7.33
N ASN A 184 -10.02 9.53 -6.60
CA ASN A 184 -10.44 10.57 -5.65
C ASN A 184 -9.81 10.33 -4.28
N LEU A 185 -8.49 10.23 -4.23
CA LEU A 185 -7.75 9.88 -3.01
C LEU A 185 -7.61 11.09 -2.08
N GLY A 186 -7.82 10.86 -0.80
CA GLY A 186 -7.40 11.80 0.25
C GLY A 186 -5.89 11.75 0.51
N ASP A 187 -5.44 12.44 1.56
CA ASP A 187 -4.05 12.38 2.00
C ASP A 187 -3.69 10.99 2.52
N TYR A 188 -2.44 10.57 2.32
CA TYR A 188 -1.94 9.30 2.83
C TYR A 188 -1.91 9.32 4.36
N ILE A 189 -2.57 8.32 4.97
CA ILE A 189 -2.65 8.24 6.42
C ILE A 189 -1.36 7.68 7.03
N ALA A 190 -0.67 6.81 6.29
CA ALA A 190 0.64 6.27 6.59
C ALA A 190 1.46 6.18 5.30
N TYR A 191 2.79 6.27 5.43
CA TYR A 191 3.73 6.04 4.33
C TYR A 191 5.09 5.59 4.86
N ASP A 192 5.83 4.87 4.02
CA ASP A 192 7.27 4.69 4.16
C ASP A 192 7.94 4.91 2.80
N ILE A 193 8.96 5.77 2.78
CA ILE A 193 9.72 6.12 1.59
C ILE A 193 11.20 6.04 1.97
N TRP A 194 11.88 5.10 1.36
CA TRP A 194 13.30 4.88 1.53
C TRP A 194 14.11 6.11 1.08
N ALA A 195 15.14 6.57 1.80
CA ALA A 195 15.79 5.98 2.96
C ALA A 195 15.51 6.73 4.29
N GLY A 196 14.29 7.22 4.54
CA GLY A 196 14.03 7.80 5.87
C GLY A 196 12.77 8.61 6.08
N THR A 197 11.85 8.68 5.12
CA THR A 197 10.59 9.41 5.30
C THR A 197 9.48 8.42 5.66
N ARG A 198 9.09 8.40 6.93
CA ARG A 198 8.13 7.43 7.45
C ARG A 198 7.06 8.06 8.35
N LYS A 199 5.84 7.55 8.23
CA LYS A 199 4.70 7.87 9.10
C LYS A 199 3.88 6.61 9.34
N ASP A 200 3.89 6.14 10.59
CA ASP A 200 2.93 5.14 11.07
C ASP A 200 1.58 5.82 11.42
N VAL A 201 0.51 5.01 11.57
CA VAL A 201 -0.82 5.52 11.95
C VAL A 201 -1.49 4.61 12.99
N GLU A 202 -2.28 5.21 13.88
CA GLU A 202 -3.14 4.50 14.82
C GLU A 202 -4.58 5.01 14.66
N VAL A 203 -5.53 4.10 14.43
CA VAL A 203 -6.93 4.43 14.13
C VAL A 203 -7.87 3.56 14.95
N PHE A 204 -9.06 4.06 15.28
CA PHE A 204 -10.09 3.25 15.91
C PHE A 204 -10.98 2.57 14.86
N LEU A 205 -11.10 1.26 14.94
CA LEU A 205 -11.90 0.45 14.01
C LEU A 205 -12.94 -0.36 14.78
N GLU A 206 -14.10 -0.55 14.16
CA GLU A 206 -15.23 -1.28 14.72
C GLU A 206 -15.36 -2.65 14.08
N LYS A 207 -15.56 -3.67 14.90
CA LYS A 207 -15.84 -5.04 14.47
C LYS A 207 -17.03 -5.07 13.50
N GLU A 208 -16.96 -5.97 12.52
CA GLU A 208 -17.97 -6.17 11.46
C GLU A 208 -18.10 -5.03 10.44
N VAL A 209 -17.32 -3.96 10.56
CA VAL A 209 -17.25 -2.88 9.58
C VAL A 209 -16.13 -3.15 8.56
N PHE A 210 -16.37 -2.83 7.29
CA PHE A 210 -15.40 -3.01 6.20
C PHE A 210 -14.83 -1.66 5.78
N TYR A 211 -13.54 -1.44 6.01
CA TYR A 211 -12.88 -0.16 5.72
C TYR A 211 -12.18 -0.22 4.36
N PRO A 212 -12.54 0.63 3.38
CA PRO A 212 -11.81 0.76 2.12
C PRO A 212 -10.31 0.92 2.39
N LEU A 213 -9.49 0.10 1.77
CA LEU A 213 -8.04 0.08 1.93
C LEU A 213 -7.40 0.16 0.56
N ARG A 214 -6.44 1.08 0.42
CA ARG A 214 -5.57 1.18 -0.76
C ARG A 214 -4.13 1.23 -0.31
N LEU A 215 -3.30 0.36 -0.87
CA LEU A 215 -1.86 0.33 -0.69
C LEU A 215 -1.20 0.51 -2.05
N PHE A 216 -0.30 1.47 -2.16
CA PHE A 216 0.46 1.72 -3.37
C PHE A 216 1.94 1.49 -3.08
N PHE A 217 2.53 0.54 -3.79
CA PHE A 217 3.91 0.12 -3.63
C PHE A 217 4.71 0.38 -4.91
N ASN A 218 5.95 0.84 -4.78
CA ASN A 218 6.88 0.96 -5.90
C ASN A 218 8.28 0.51 -5.44
N ASN A 219 8.91 -0.31 -6.29
CA ASN A 219 10.35 -0.56 -6.24
C ASN A 219 10.97 0.06 -7.49
N ARG A 220 12.07 0.80 -7.34
CA ARG A 220 12.67 1.59 -8.41
C ARG A 220 13.93 0.95 -9.00
N ASP A 221 14.66 0.13 -8.23
CA ASP A 221 15.89 -0.59 -8.65
C ASP A 221 16.22 -1.89 -7.91
#